data_AF-A0A4Z1QR85-F1
#
_entry.id   AF-A0A4Z1QR85-F1
#
_cell.length_a   1.000
_cell.length_b   1.000
_cell.length_c   1.000
_cell.angle_alpha   90.00
_cell.angle_beta   90.00
_cell.angle_gamma   90.00
#
_symmetry.space_group_name_H-M   'P 1'
#
loop_
_entity.id
_entity.type
_entity.pdbx_description
1 polymer ?
#
loop_
_entity_poly.entity_id
_entity_poly.type
_entity_poly.pdbx_seq_one_letter_code
_entity_poly.pdbx_strand_id
1 'polypeptide(L)'
;MKPTLTFVLLLVFATVALAAPKKGSSSVALELGTVLAAEEFCGLSYDPDKVTSFIEENVAADDMRFASTLQLMTAGKQSEHKDMTATAKAAHCAQIRRVAKANGFIR
;
A
#
# COMPACT_ATOMS: atom_id res chain seq x y z
N MET A 1 50.85 38.17 -28.25
CA MET A 1 49.41 38.48 -28.17
C MET A 1 48.64 37.47 -29.02
N LYS A 2 47.92 36.54 -28.39
CA LYS A 2 46.86 35.69 -28.98
C LYS A 2 45.87 35.38 -27.86
N PRO A 3 44.56 35.68 -27.99
CA PRO A 3 43.59 35.34 -26.97
C PRO A 3 42.99 33.97 -27.30
N THR A 4 43.22 32.98 -26.44
CA THR A 4 42.49 31.71 -26.47
C THR A 4 41.20 31.91 -25.70
N LEU A 5 40.10 32.07 -26.45
CA LEU A 5 38.74 32.18 -25.95
C LEU A 5 38.24 30.78 -25.55
N THR A 6 38.31 30.45 -24.27
CA THR A 6 37.80 29.18 -23.74
C THR A 6 36.31 29.31 -23.45
N PHE A 7 35.48 28.73 -24.31
CA PHE A 7 34.03 28.60 -24.13
C PHE A 7 33.77 27.57 -23.02
N VAL A 8 33.37 28.03 -21.83
CA VAL A 8 32.90 27.15 -20.74
C VAL A 8 31.43 26.83 -21.00
N LEU A 9 31.16 25.64 -21.53
CA LEU A 9 29.82 25.09 -21.67
C LEU A 9 29.34 24.61 -20.30
N LEU A 10 28.53 25.43 -19.63
CA LEU A 10 27.91 25.12 -18.34
C LEU A 10 26.74 24.13 -18.55
N LEU A 11 26.95 22.84 -18.27
CA LEU A 11 25.91 21.80 -18.27
C LEU A 11 25.00 21.98 -17.05
N VAL A 12 23.84 22.60 -17.25
CA VAL A 12 22.76 22.64 -16.25
C VAL A 12 22.07 21.27 -16.24
N PHE A 13 22.45 20.40 -15.32
CA PHE A 13 21.69 19.18 -15.02
C PHE A 13 20.42 19.58 -14.27
N ALA A 14 19.31 19.70 -14.99
CA ALA A 14 17.99 19.82 -14.39
C ALA A 14 17.68 18.51 -13.64
N THR A 15 17.72 18.54 -12.31
CA THR A 15 17.24 17.45 -11.46
C THR A 15 15.72 17.39 -11.60
N VAL A 16 15.22 16.56 -12.50
CA VAL A 16 13.81 16.20 -12.54
C VAL A 16 13.53 15.39 -11.28
N ALA A 17 12.85 15.99 -10.31
CA ALA A 17 12.29 15.26 -9.20
C ALA A 17 11.21 14.31 -9.75
N LEU A 18 11.59 13.04 -9.99
CA LEU A 18 10.62 11.98 -10.23
C LEU A 18 9.77 11.84 -8.97
N ALA A 19 8.58 12.43 -8.98
CA ALA A 19 7.55 12.09 -8.01
C ALA A 19 7.26 10.59 -8.19
N ALA A 20 7.49 9.80 -7.14
CA ALA A 20 7.10 8.39 -7.14
C ALA A 20 5.60 8.31 -7.48
N PRO A 21 5.18 7.38 -8.36
CA PRO A 21 3.77 7.25 -8.68
C PRO A 21 3.00 7.01 -7.39
N LYS A 22 2.03 7.88 -7.10
CA LYS A 22 1.06 7.65 -6.02
C LYS A 22 0.39 6.31 -6.30
N LYS A 23 0.39 5.40 -5.32
CA LYS A 23 -0.34 4.13 -5.41
C LYS A 23 -1.78 4.43 -5.83
N GLY A 24 -2.24 3.80 -6.91
CA GLY A 24 -3.62 3.97 -7.35
C GLY A 24 -4.59 3.38 -6.34
N SER A 25 -5.78 3.95 -6.24
CA SER A 25 -6.84 3.51 -5.30
C SER A 25 -7.13 1.99 -5.36
N SER A 26 -7.09 1.39 -6.55
CA SER A 26 -7.24 -0.07 -6.69
C SER A 26 -6.14 -0.88 -6.01
N SER A 27 -4.90 -0.38 -5.99
CA SER A 27 -3.79 -1.04 -5.28
C SER A 27 -3.95 -0.95 -3.77
N VAL A 28 -4.40 0.21 -3.26
CA VAL A 28 -4.74 0.39 -1.84
C VAL A 28 -5.88 -0.56 -1.45
N ALA A 29 -6.92 -0.67 -2.28
CA ALA A 29 -8.05 -1.56 -2.02
C ALA A 29 -7.64 -3.04 -1.99
N LEU A 30 -6.75 -3.47 -2.90
CA LEU A 30 -6.22 -4.84 -2.92
C LEU A 30 -5.35 -5.14 -1.69
N GLU A 31 -4.43 -4.24 -1.35
CA GLU A 31 -3.51 -4.40 -0.22
C GLU A 31 -4.27 -4.38 1.12
N LEU A 32 -5.11 -3.37 1.33
CA LEU A 32 -5.92 -3.27 2.54
C LEU A 32 -6.94 -4.40 2.62
N GLY A 33 -7.59 -4.78 1.51
CA GLY A 33 -8.51 -5.90 1.46
C GLY A 33 -7.86 -7.23 1.87
N THR A 34 -6.61 -7.45 1.46
CA THR A 34 -5.81 -8.60 1.92
C THR A 34 -5.60 -8.60 3.44
N VAL A 35 -5.34 -7.43 4.03
CA VAL A 35 -5.16 -7.28 5.49
C VAL A 35 -6.47 -7.51 6.23
N LEU A 36 -7.56 -6.85 5.80
CA LEU A 36 -8.87 -6.98 6.44
C LEU A 36 -9.42 -8.41 6.37
N ALA A 37 -9.26 -9.08 5.22
CA ALA A 37 -9.69 -10.47 5.05
C ALA A 37 -9.01 -11.45 6.02
N ALA A 38 -7.84 -11.09 6.53
CA ALA A 38 -7.03 -11.93 7.39
C ALA A 38 -7.36 -11.78 8.88
N GLU A 39 -8.26 -10.87 9.28
CA GLU A 39 -8.55 -10.56 10.68
C GLU A 39 -8.93 -11.82 11.48
N GLU A 40 -10.07 -12.41 11.18
CA GLU A 40 -10.54 -13.63 11.84
C GLU A 40 -9.63 -14.82 11.50
N PHE A 41 -9.24 -14.96 10.24
CA PHE A 41 -8.44 -16.08 9.76
C PHE A 41 -7.10 -16.23 10.51
N CYS A 42 -6.48 -15.10 10.87
CA CYS A 42 -5.20 -15.02 11.58
C CYS A 42 -5.31 -14.71 13.08
N GLY A 43 -6.53 -14.62 13.63
CA GLY A 43 -6.77 -14.30 15.03
C GLY A 43 -6.22 -12.92 15.43
N LEU A 44 -6.48 -11.92 14.58
CA LEU A 44 -6.14 -10.52 14.81
C LEU A 44 -7.40 -9.75 15.21
N SER A 45 -7.19 -8.59 15.81
CA SER A 45 -8.26 -7.63 16.09
C SER A 45 -7.71 -6.25 15.75
N TYR A 46 -8.25 -5.66 14.69
CA TYR A 46 -7.78 -4.39 14.17
C TYR A 46 -8.37 -3.20 14.92
N ASP A 47 -7.59 -2.14 15.04
CA ASP A 47 -8.03 -0.82 15.50
C ASP A 47 -8.76 -0.11 14.35
N PRO A 48 -10.10 0.07 14.45
CA PRO A 48 -10.90 0.65 13.36
C PRO A 48 -10.54 2.11 13.09
N ASP A 49 -10.09 2.85 14.09
CA ASP A 49 -9.69 4.24 13.91
C ASP A 49 -8.42 4.32 13.07
N LYS A 50 -7.48 3.39 13.28
CA LYS A 50 -6.23 3.32 12.50
C LYS A 50 -6.45 2.90 11.06
N VAL A 51 -7.38 1.98 10.81
CA VAL A 51 -7.78 1.61 9.44
C VAL A 51 -8.44 2.81 8.75
N THR A 52 -9.30 3.55 9.45
CA THR A 52 -9.98 4.73 8.92
C THR A 52 -8.99 5.83 8.54
N SER A 53 -8.07 6.18 9.46
CA SER A 53 -7.01 7.16 9.17
C SER A 53 -6.14 6.74 7.98
N PHE A 54 -5.80 5.44 7.87
CA PHE A 54 -5.05 4.95 6.72
C PHE A 54 -5.80 5.17 5.39
N ILE A 55 -7.12 4.97 5.36
CA ILE A 55 -7.92 5.23 4.16
C ILE A 55 -7.91 6.72 3.82
N GLU A 56 -8.15 7.59 4.81
CA GLU A 56 -8.16 9.05 4.62
C GLU A 56 -6.81 9.58 4.09
N GLU A 57 -5.69 8.99 4.51
CA GLU A 57 -4.34 9.35 4.06
C GLU A 57 -3.99 8.85 2.66
N ASN A 58 -4.59 7.73 2.22
CA ASN A 58 -4.16 6.99 1.02
C ASN A 58 -5.19 6.99 -0.12
N VAL A 59 -6.41 7.45 0.12
CA VAL A 59 -7.51 7.43 -0.85
C VAL A 59 -8.04 8.85 -1.05
N ALA A 60 -8.24 9.25 -2.30
CA ALA A 60 -8.84 10.55 -2.60
C ALA A 60 -10.29 10.58 -2.14
N ALA A 61 -10.71 11.69 -1.51
CA ALA A 61 -12.05 11.83 -0.94
C ALA A 61 -13.19 11.78 -1.98
N ASP A 62 -12.87 12.04 -3.26
CA ASP A 62 -13.78 11.98 -4.39
C ASP A 62 -13.80 10.61 -5.09
N ASP A 63 -13.02 9.62 -4.60
CA ASP A 63 -13.05 8.26 -5.13
C ASP A 63 -14.29 7.50 -4.64
N MET A 64 -15.36 7.60 -5.44
CA MET A 64 -16.62 6.90 -5.19
C MET A 64 -16.55 5.38 -5.42
N ARG A 65 -15.44 4.84 -5.94
CA ARG A 65 -15.30 3.42 -6.31
C ARG A 65 -14.58 2.60 -5.24
N PHE A 66 -13.75 3.26 -4.42
CA PHE A 66 -12.88 2.61 -3.45
C PHE A 66 -13.62 1.64 -2.53
N ALA A 67 -14.71 2.09 -1.89
CA ALA A 67 -15.47 1.27 -0.94
C ALA A 67 -15.96 -0.05 -1.55
N SER A 68 -16.56 0.00 -2.75
CA SER A 68 -17.03 -1.20 -3.45
C SER A 68 -15.87 -2.11 -3.87
N THR A 69 -14.73 -1.53 -4.24
CA THR A 69 -13.53 -2.28 -4.63
C THR A 69 -12.91 -2.96 -3.43
N LEU A 70 -12.78 -2.26 -2.30
CA LEU A 70 -12.25 -2.80 -1.04
C LEU A 70 -13.12 -3.97 -0.54
N GLN A 71 -14.45 -3.83 -0.60
CA GLN A 71 -15.35 -4.91 -0.23
C GLN A 71 -15.15 -6.15 -1.12
N LEU A 72 -15.08 -5.96 -2.44
CA LEU A 72 -14.84 -7.05 -3.39
C LEU A 72 -13.50 -7.74 -3.13
N MET A 73 -12.43 -6.98 -2.91
CA MET A 73 -11.10 -7.53 -2.63
C MET A 73 -11.07 -8.30 -1.31
N THR A 74 -11.70 -7.75 -0.26
CA THR A 74 -11.78 -8.40 1.05
C THR A 74 -12.53 -9.73 0.95
N ALA A 75 -13.69 -9.76 0.31
CA ALA A 75 -14.48 -10.98 0.13
C ALA A 75 -13.75 -12.02 -0.72
N GLY A 76 -13.07 -11.59 -1.80
CA GLY A 76 -12.24 -12.46 -2.63
C GLY A 76 -11.13 -13.14 -1.83
N LYS A 77 -10.40 -12.36 -1.02
CA LYS A 77 -9.32 -12.89 -0.16
C LYS A 77 -9.81 -13.80 0.94
N GLN A 78 -10.96 -13.49 1.56
CA GLN A 78 -11.61 -14.41 2.49
C GLN A 78 -11.97 -15.75 1.83
N SER A 79 -12.36 -15.75 0.56
CA SER A 79 -12.61 -16.99 -0.18
C SER A 79 -11.32 -17.78 -0.41
N GLU A 80 -10.22 -17.12 -0.80
CA GLU A 80 -8.90 -17.76 -1.00
C GLU A 80 -8.36 -18.40 0.28
N HIS A 81 -8.66 -17.85 1.46
CA HIS A 81 -8.21 -18.39 2.75
C HIS A 81 -8.72 -19.80 3.04
N LYS A 82 -9.86 -20.21 2.46
CA LYS A 82 -10.49 -21.52 2.71
C LYS A 82 -9.65 -22.70 2.21
N ASP A 83 -8.86 -22.48 1.17
CA ASP A 83 -8.08 -23.52 0.51
C ASP A 83 -6.59 -23.49 0.91
N MET A 84 -6.21 -22.64 1.87
CA MET A 84 -4.82 -22.53 2.32
C MET A 84 -4.40 -23.73 3.18
N THR A 85 -3.25 -24.31 2.85
CA THR A 85 -2.58 -25.28 3.74
C THR A 85 -2.14 -24.63 5.04
N ALA A 86 -1.86 -25.43 6.07
CA ALA A 86 -1.39 -24.93 7.36
C ALA A 86 -0.11 -24.08 7.24
N THR A 87 0.85 -24.51 6.42
CA THR A 87 2.11 -23.76 6.20
C THR A 87 1.86 -22.45 5.46
N ALA A 88 1.00 -22.45 4.44
CA ALA A 88 0.63 -21.23 3.71
C ALA A 88 -0.07 -20.23 4.63
N LYS A 89 -1.01 -20.71 5.45
CA LYS A 89 -1.67 -19.92 6.49
C LYS A 89 -0.66 -19.30 7.46
N ALA A 90 0.29 -20.09 7.96
CA ALA A 90 1.30 -19.59 8.89
C ALA A 90 2.15 -18.46 8.27
N ALA A 91 2.62 -18.64 7.03
CA ALA A 91 3.39 -17.63 6.31
C ALA A 91 2.57 -16.36 6.03
N HIS A 92 1.34 -16.52 5.55
CA HIS A 92 0.41 -15.43 5.31
C HIS A 92 0.16 -14.62 6.60
N CYS A 93 -0.25 -15.29 7.67
CA CYS A 93 -0.56 -14.64 8.93
C CYS A 93 0.67 -13.99 9.60
N ALA A 94 1.86 -14.56 9.44
CA ALA A 94 3.09 -13.93 9.92
C ALA A 94 3.33 -12.58 9.22
N GLN A 95 3.17 -12.53 7.89
CA GLN A 95 3.38 -11.28 7.15
C GLN A 95 2.26 -10.26 7.42
N ILE A 96 1.00 -10.67 7.47
CA ILE A 96 -0.12 -9.78 7.80
C ILE A 96 0.09 -9.15 9.18
N ARG A 97 0.50 -9.94 10.17
CA ARG A 97 0.76 -9.41 11.52
C ARG A 97 1.87 -8.35 11.50
N ARG A 98 2.91 -8.54 10.69
CA ARG A 98 3.98 -7.52 10.53
C ARG A 98 3.46 -6.25 9.86
N VAL A 99 2.65 -6.37 8.82
CA VAL A 99 2.03 -5.22 8.12
C VAL A 99 1.07 -4.47 9.05
N ALA A 100 0.21 -5.19 9.76
CA ALA A 100 -0.73 -4.61 10.71
C ALA A 100 -0.01 -3.84 11.83
N LYS A 101 1.10 -4.39 12.36
CA LYS A 101 1.94 -3.67 13.34
C LYS A 101 2.59 -2.43 12.72
N ALA A 102 3.15 -2.55 11.53
CA ALA A 102 3.84 -1.43 10.86
C ALA A 102 2.89 -0.24 10.56
N ASN A 103 1.60 -0.51 10.32
CA ASN A 103 0.58 0.51 10.09
C ASN A 103 -0.20 0.88 11.37
N GLY A 104 0.16 0.31 12.52
CA GLY A 104 -0.52 0.57 13.79
C GLY A 104 -1.94 0.00 13.90
N PHE A 105 -2.37 -0.87 12.99
CA PHE A 105 -3.68 -1.52 13.04
C PHE A 105 -3.81 -2.47 14.24
N ILE A 106 -2.69 -2.96 14.77
CA ILE A 106 -2.64 -3.75 16.01
C ILE A 106 -1.49 -3.28 16.89
N ARG A 107 -1.56 -3.60 18.18
CA ARG A 107 -0.48 -3.36 19.16
C ARG A 107 0.56 -4.50 19.18
#